data_AF-A0A356L367-F1
#
_entry.id   AF-A0A356L367-F1
#
_cell.length_a   1.000
_cell.length_b   1.000
_cell.length_c   1.000
_cell.angle_alpha   90.00
_cell.angle_beta   90.00
_cell.angle_gamma   90.00
#
_symmetry.space_group_name_H-M   'P 1'
#
loop_
_entity.id
_entity.type
_entity.pdbx_description
1 polymer ?
#
loop_
_entity_poly.entity_id
_entity_poly.type
_entity_poly.pdbx_seq_one_letter_code
_entity_poly.pdbx_strand_id
1 'polypeptide(L)'
;MKKIILFFLATICLLGLSGCYFHNEEVVFSDIKFYDLEGNEIPGEYINYFDHVFNDTSFRLSSDLRPLNSAAPIENFYCATVEGETSIEVVMKFQKRVSNEFSSLILICQNDRGNIMEITENIEEIDEYIYVTYVIENITKDNNLYEVSKWTDQDGEEHYFSSQGSNTYIRGFYLTLNSQIIPS
;
A
#
# COMPACT_ATOMS: atom_id res chain seq x y z
N MET A 1 -3.52 -38.68 41.74
CA MET A 1 -4.57 -37.72 41.30
C MET A 1 -4.03 -36.31 41.06
N LYS A 2 -3.33 -35.66 42.01
CA LYS A 2 -2.78 -34.29 41.83
C LYS A 2 -1.84 -34.12 40.60
N LYS A 3 -1.02 -35.13 40.29
CA LYS A 3 -0.10 -35.12 39.13
C LYS A 3 -0.80 -35.20 37.77
N ILE A 4 -1.96 -35.85 37.70
CA ILE A 4 -2.75 -36.01 36.47
C ILE A 4 -3.45 -34.68 36.12
N ILE A 5 -3.95 -33.98 37.14
CA ILE A 5 -4.56 -32.65 36.99
C ILE A 5 -3.52 -31.64 36.49
N LEU A 6 -2.29 -31.69 37.02
CA LEU A 6 -1.21 -30.80 36.59
C LEU A 6 -0.82 -31.03 35.13
N PHE A 7 -0.79 -32.29 34.70
CA PHE A 7 -0.50 -32.67 33.31
C PHE A 7 -1.60 -32.18 32.36
N PHE A 8 -2.87 -32.32 32.76
CA PHE A 8 -4.00 -31.84 31.97
C PHE A 8 -4.01 -30.31 31.82
N LEU A 9 -3.68 -29.58 32.90
CA LEU A 9 -3.57 -28.12 32.88
C LEU A 9 -2.42 -27.65 31.96
N ALA A 10 -1.26 -28.33 32.02
CA ALA A 10 -0.12 -28.03 31.18
C ALA A 10 -0.44 -28.26 29.68
N THR A 11 -1.17 -29.33 29.35
CA THR A 11 -1.60 -29.59 27.97
C THR A 11 -2.56 -28.52 27.45
N ILE A 12 -3.52 -28.07 28.28
CA ILE A 12 -4.44 -26.98 27.89
C ILE A 12 -3.68 -25.66 27.68
N CYS A 13 -2.71 -25.33 28.55
CA CYS A 13 -1.87 -24.14 28.39
C CYS A 13 -1.00 -24.22 27.12
N LEU A 14 -0.45 -25.40 26.79
CA LEU A 14 0.34 -25.59 25.58
C LEU A 14 -0.50 -25.49 24.30
N LEU A 15 -1.72 -26.03 24.31
CA LEU A 15 -2.67 -25.91 23.20
C LEU A 15 -3.20 -24.47 23.02
N GLY A 16 -3.35 -23.72 24.12
CA GLY A 16 -3.69 -22.29 24.08
C GLY A 16 -2.57 -21.41 23.53
N LEU A 17 -1.30 -21.84 23.64
CA LEU A 17 -0.13 -21.13 23.13
C LEU A 17 0.25 -21.52 21.69
N SER A 18 -0.25 -22.64 21.17
CA SER A 18 -0.06 -23.00 19.75
C SER A 18 -0.86 -22.13 18.76
N GLY A 19 -1.68 -21.21 19.27
CA GLY A 19 -2.42 -20.22 18.49
C GLY A 19 -1.64 -18.95 18.16
N CYS A 20 -0.31 -19.00 18.02
CA CYS A 20 0.44 -17.91 17.39
C CYS A 20 0.06 -17.86 15.91
N TYR A 21 -0.99 -17.10 15.62
CA TYR A 21 -1.51 -16.84 14.28
C TYR A 21 -0.41 -16.10 13.50
N PHE A 22 0.37 -16.83 12.70
CA PHE A 22 1.15 -16.21 11.63
C PHE A 22 0.13 -15.69 10.62
N HIS A 23 -0.16 -14.38 10.68
CA HIS A 23 -0.87 -13.71 9.61
C HIS A 23 0.09 -13.60 8.43
N ASN A 24 0.08 -14.62 7.57
CA ASN A 24 0.76 -14.55 6.29
C ASN A 24 -0.14 -13.78 5.35
N GLU A 25 0.34 -12.64 4.86
CA GLU A 25 -0.30 -11.94 3.75
C GLU A 25 -0.42 -12.90 2.56
N GLU A 26 -1.61 -12.98 1.99
CA GLU A 26 -1.91 -13.80 0.82
C GLU A 26 -1.29 -13.22 -0.45
N VAL A 27 -1.28 -11.89 -0.53
CA VAL A 27 -0.73 -11.11 -1.63
C VAL A 27 0.02 -9.92 -1.04
N VAL A 28 1.27 -9.72 -1.46
CA VAL A 28 2.14 -8.65 -0.96
C VAL A 28 2.36 -7.62 -2.05
N PHE A 29 2.09 -6.35 -1.76
CA PHE A 29 2.39 -5.27 -2.69
C PHE A 29 3.91 -5.01 -2.72
N SER A 30 4.54 -5.23 -3.88
CA SER A 30 5.99 -5.44 -3.97
C SER A 30 6.75 -4.41 -4.78
N ASP A 31 6.15 -3.81 -5.81
CA ASP A 31 6.81 -2.82 -6.67
C ASP A 31 5.79 -1.95 -7.42
N ILE A 32 6.23 -0.77 -7.88
CA ILE A 32 5.47 0.14 -8.75
C ILE A 32 6.41 0.70 -9.79
N LYS A 33 5.97 0.74 -11.05
CA LYS A 33 6.66 1.43 -12.13
C LYS A 33 5.71 2.31 -12.91
N PHE A 34 6.27 3.35 -13.50
CA PHE A 34 5.56 4.27 -14.37
C PHE A 34 6.11 4.20 -15.78
N TYR A 35 5.23 4.29 -16.76
CA TYR A 35 5.59 4.37 -18.17
C TYR A 35 4.80 5.51 -18.82
N ASP A 36 5.42 6.16 -19.80
CA ASP A 36 4.64 6.98 -20.73
C ASP A 36 3.80 6.08 -21.65
N LEU A 37 2.90 6.69 -22.42
CA LEU A 37 2.04 5.94 -23.35
C LEU A 37 2.80 5.35 -24.55
N GLU A 38 4.08 5.67 -24.73
CA GLU A 38 4.95 5.07 -25.74
C GLU A 38 5.70 3.84 -25.18
N GLY A 39 5.53 3.54 -23.89
CA GLY A 39 6.16 2.42 -23.19
C GLY A 39 7.55 2.72 -22.65
N ASN A 40 7.99 3.98 -22.63
CA ASN A 40 9.25 4.36 -22.00
C ASN A 40 9.06 4.51 -20.48
N GLU A 41 9.96 3.91 -19.70
CA GLU A 41 9.93 3.99 -18.23
C GLU A 41 10.19 5.43 -17.77
N ILE A 42 9.28 5.94 -16.93
CA ILE A 42 9.44 7.22 -16.22
C ILE A 42 10.13 6.93 -14.89
N PRO A 43 11.36 7.42 -14.68
CA PRO A 43 12.11 7.10 -13.46
C PRO A 43 11.45 7.74 -12.24
N GLY A 44 11.33 6.95 -11.18
CA GLY A 44 10.85 7.39 -9.88
C GLY A 44 11.67 6.81 -8.74
N GLU A 45 11.29 7.16 -7.51
CA GLU A 45 11.93 6.69 -6.29
C GLU A 45 10.91 6.51 -5.16
N TYR A 46 11.19 5.60 -4.23
CA TYR A 46 10.37 5.45 -3.03
C TYR A 46 10.68 6.55 -2.01
N ILE A 47 9.66 7.30 -1.62
CA ILE A 47 9.75 8.36 -0.61
C ILE A 47 8.81 8.03 0.56
N ASN A 48 9.33 8.20 1.77
CA ASN A 48 8.54 8.11 3.00
C ASN A 48 7.63 9.35 3.10
N TYR A 49 6.33 9.18 2.84
CA TYR A 49 5.42 10.31 2.70
C TYR A 49 5.12 11.04 4.03
N PHE A 50 5.27 10.36 5.19
CA PHE A 50 5.06 10.98 6.51
C PHE A 50 6.15 11.93 6.97
N ASP A 51 7.35 11.91 6.38
CA ASP A 51 8.44 12.81 6.83
C ASP A 51 8.30 14.24 6.27
N HIS A 52 7.33 14.49 5.37
CA HIS A 52 7.16 15.79 4.70
C HIS A 52 5.94 16.62 5.10
N VAL A 53 5.10 16.18 6.06
CA VAL A 53 3.96 17.00 6.54
C VAL A 53 3.86 17.00 8.07
N PHE A 54 4.72 17.76 8.73
CA PHE A 54 4.39 18.46 9.97
C PHE A 54 5.05 19.85 9.98
N ASN A 55 4.63 20.69 9.04
CA ASN A 55 4.74 22.14 9.17
C ASN A 55 3.34 22.74 9.33
N ASP A 56 2.59 22.24 10.32
CA ASP A 56 1.42 22.95 10.82
C ASP A 56 1.75 23.50 12.21
N THR A 57 2.14 24.76 12.24
CA THR A 57 2.53 25.53 13.44
C THR A 57 1.36 25.82 14.41
N SER A 58 0.29 25.03 14.41
CA SER A 58 -0.92 25.33 15.20
C SER A 58 -1.18 24.40 16.39
N PHE A 59 -0.51 23.26 16.55
CA PHE A 59 -0.71 22.38 17.72
C PHE A 59 0.36 22.55 18.80
N ARG A 60 0.12 23.49 19.73
CA ARG A 60 0.71 23.43 21.08
C ARG A 60 -0.06 22.41 21.91
N LEU A 61 0.26 21.13 21.78
CA LEU A 61 -0.11 20.14 22.80
C LEU A 61 0.80 20.33 24.01
N SER A 62 0.18 20.68 25.13
CA SER A 62 0.81 20.80 26.44
C SER A 62 1.62 19.55 26.79
N SER A 63 2.88 19.79 27.18
CA SER A 63 3.78 18.97 27.99
C SER A 63 3.18 17.70 28.61
N ASP A 64 3.32 16.56 27.92
CA ASP A 64 3.62 15.22 28.48
C ASP A 64 3.40 14.12 27.43
N LEU A 65 3.92 14.30 26.20
CA LEU A 65 4.00 13.22 25.24
C LEU A 65 5.23 12.36 25.58
N ARG A 66 4.99 11.23 26.23
CA ARG A 66 6.00 10.18 26.37
C ARG A 66 6.32 9.63 24.97
N PRO A 67 7.59 9.47 24.58
CA PRO A 67 7.94 8.90 23.30
C PRO A 67 7.41 7.46 23.21
N LEU A 68 6.62 7.17 22.18
CA LEU A 68 6.26 5.80 21.80
C LEU A 68 7.55 5.11 21.31
N ASN A 69 8.02 4.11 22.05
CA ASN A 69 9.22 3.32 21.75
C ASN A 69 9.02 2.31 20.59
N SER A 70 8.07 2.53 19.70
CA SER A 70 7.88 1.69 18.51
C SER A 70 8.23 2.52 17.28
N ALA A 71 9.07 1.98 16.39
CA ALA A 71 9.19 2.53 15.05
C ALA A 71 7.77 2.53 14.45
N ALA A 72 7.23 3.71 14.14
CA ALA A 72 5.97 3.81 13.42
C ALA A 72 6.15 3.16 12.04
N PRO A 73 5.13 2.46 11.50
CA PRO A 73 5.20 1.93 10.15
C PRO A 73 5.47 3.09 9.18
N ILE A 74 6.50 2.94 8.35
CA ILE A 74 6.89 3.92 7.35
C ILE A 74 6.10 3.61 6.08
N GLU A 75 5.17 4.49 5.72
CA GLU A 75 4.45 4.42 4.44
C GLU A 75 5.32 5.02 3.33
N ASN A 76 5.69 4.16 2.38
CA ASN A 76 6.44 4.50 1.18
C ASN A 76 5.51 4.71 0.01
N PHE A 77 5.72 5.80 -0.71
CA PHE A 77 5.06 6.07 -1.98
C PHE A 77 6.12 6.05 -3.07
N TYR A 78 5.82 5.39 -4.20
CA TYR A 78 6.65 5.54 -5.39
C TYR A 78 6.34 6.87 -6.05
N CYS A 79 7.35 7.74 -6.13
CA CYS A 79 7.21 9.12 -6.55
C CYS A 79 7.95 9.36 -7.86
N ALA A 80 7.31 10.04 -8.81
CA ALA A 80 7.98 10.51 -10.01
C ALA A 80 7.46 11.89 -10.43
N THR A 81 8.34 12.63 -11.10
CA THR A 81 7.97 13.95 -11.63
C THR A 81 7.50 13.82 -13.07
N VAL A 82 6.30 14.34 -13.35
CA VAL A 82 5.63 14.26 -14.65
C VAL A 82 5.11 15.62 -15.07
N GLU A 83 4.82 15.80 -16.35
CA GLU A 83 4.14 16.98 -16.85
C GLU A 83 2.65 16.93 -16.48
N GLY A 84 2.06 18.07 -16.10
CA GLY A 84 0.62 18.16 -15.84
C GLY A 84 -0.20 17.95 -17.10
N GLU A 85 -1.46 17.53 -16.94
CA GLU A 85 -2.41 17.28 -18.02
C GLU A 85 -1.96 16.17 -19.00
N THR A 86 -0.97 15.37 -18.60
CA THR A 86 -0.54 14.17 -19.32
C THR A 86 -1.24 12.93 -18.79
N SER A 87 -1.08 11.83 -19.52
CA SER A 87 -1.50 10.50 -19.09
C SER A 87 -0.28 9.60 -18.96
N ILE A 88 -0.29 8.74 -17.94
CA ILE A 88 0.77 7.75 -17.74
C ILE A 88 0.17 6.39 -17.44
N GLU A 89 0.94 5.35 -17.72
CA GLU A 89 0.67 4.00 -17.30
C GLU A 89 1.37 3.71 -15.97
N VAL A 90 0.63 3.14 -15.03
CA VAL A 90 1.13 2.68 -13.73
C VAL A 90 1.02 1.17 -13.69
N VAL A 91 2.17 0.50 -13.54
CA VAL A 91 2.24 -0.96 -13.39
C VAL A 91 2.54 -1.27 -11.93
N MET A 92 1.57 -1.88 -11.25
CA MET A 92 1.67 -2.30 -9.86
C MET A 92 1.94 -3.80 -9.80
N LYS A 93 2.98 -4.19 -9.05
CA LYS A 93 3.41 -5.59 -8.94
C LYS A 93 3.11 -6.14 -7.56
N PHE A 94 2.43 -7.28 -7.53
CA PHE A 94 2.09 -7.98 -6.30
C PHE A 94 2.70 -9.38 -6.31
N GLN A 95 3.26 -9.81 -5.18
CA GLN A 95 3.74 -11.18 -4.99
C GLN A 95 2.64 -12.04 -4.39
N LYS A 96 2.26 -13.09 -5.11
CA LYS A 96 1.26 -14.08 -4.71
C LYS A 96 1.91 -15.11 -3.77
N ARG A 97 1.34 -15.29 -2.57
CA ARG A 97 1.81 -16.28 -1.57
C ARG A 97 0.86 -17.46 -1.39
N VAL A 98 -0.37 -17.34 -1.88
CA VAL A 98 -1.40 -18.39 -1.89
C VAL A 98 -2.08 -18.44 -3.26
N SER A 99 -2.79 -19.52 -3.57
CA SER A 99 -3.37 -19.75 -4.89
C SER A 99 -4.64 -18.94 -5.22
N ASN A 100 -5.10 -18.05 -4.33
CA ASN A 100 -6.33 -17.28 -4.55
C ASN A 100 -6.22 -16.43 -5.82
N GLU A 101 -7.27 -16.45 -6.64
CA GLU A 101 -7.25 -15.77 -7.94
C GLU A 101 -7.63 -14.29 -7.76
N PHE A 102 -6.74 -13.41 -8.22
CA PHE A 102 -6.85 -11.97 -8.02
C PHE A 102 -7.79 -11.36 -9.06
N SER A 103 -8.94 -10.83 -8.62
CA SER A 103 -10.04 -10.39 -9.50
C SER A 103 -10.06 -8.88 -9.71
N SER A 104 -9.89 -8.09 -8.65
CA SER A 104 -9.85 -6.63 -8.77
C SER A 104 -8.92 -5.96 -7.77
N LEU A 105 -8.43 -4.77 -8.11
CA LEU A 105 -7.65 -3.90 -7.24
C LEU A 105 -8.40 -2.59 -6.98
N ILE A 106 -8.45 -2.15 -5.73
CA ILE A 106 -9.08 -0.89 -5.35
C ILE A 106 -8.03 0.17 -5.02
N LEU A 107 -8.07 1.26 -5.78
CA LEU A 107 -7.27 2.47 -5.59
C LEU A 107 -8.13 3.60 -5.04
N ILE A 108 -7.54 4.41 -4.16
CA ILE A 108 -8.17 5.62 -3.61
C ILE A 108 -7.31 6.82 -3.98
N CYS A 109 -7.89 7.80 -4.68
CA CYS A 109 -7.25 9.10 -4.82
C CYS A 109 -7.30 9.82 -3.45
N GLN A 110 -6.15 10.09 -2.82
CA GLN A 110 -6.15 10.69 -1.48
C GLN A 110 -6.57 12.17 -1.49
N ASN A 111 -6.37 12.87 -2.61
CA ASN A 111 -6.78 14.27 -2.78
C ASN A 111 -8.28 14.41 -3.06
N ASP A 112 -8.93 13.34 -3.54
CA ASP A 112 -10.37 13.22 -3.66
C ASP A 112 -10.82 11.86 -3.10
N ARG A 113 -10.96 11.78 -1.77
CA ARG A 113 -11.29 10.52 -1.07
C ARG A 113 -12.65 9.92 -1.47
N GLY A 114 -13.50 10.65 -2.19
CA GLY A 114 -14.72 10.12 -2.78
C GLY A 114 -14.47 9.33 -4.07
N ASN A 115 -13.32 9.55 -4.70
CA ASN A 115 -12.91 8.88 -5.93
C ASN A 115 -12.22 7.55 -5.62
N ILE A 116 -13.04 6.50 -5.56
CA ILE A 116 -12.64 5.11 -5.41
C ILE A 116 -12.65 4.48 -6.80
N MET A 117 -11.51 3.95 -7.23
CA MET A 117 -11.34 3.31 -8.52
C MET A 117 -11.16 1.81 -8.31
N GLU A 118 -12.00 1.02 -8.95
CA GLU A 118 -11.86 -0.43 -8.99
C GLU A 118 -11.31 -0.83 -10.36
N ILE A 119 -10.17 -1.51 -10.36
CA ILE A 119 -9.50 -2.01 -11.56
C ILE A 119 -9.82 -3.49 -11.67
N THR A 120 -10.59 -3.85 -12.68
CA THR A 120 -10.96 -5.23 -13.03
C THR A 120 -10.33 -5.69 -14.35
N GLU A 121 -9.71 -4.77 -15.09
CA GLU A 121 -9.09 -5.01 -16.39
C GLU A 121 -7.55 -4.89 -16.29
N ASN A 122 -6.84 -5.48 -17.25
CA ASN A 122 -5.36 -5.46 -17.34
C ASN A 122 -4.66 -5.99 -16.07
N ILE A 123 -5.17 -7.12 -15.58
CA ILE A 123 -4.58 -7.91 -14.51
C ILE A 123 -3.96 -9.15 -15.14
N GLU A 124 -2.64 -9.27 -15.04
CA GLU A 124 -1.88 -10.39 -15.57
C GLU A 124 -1.21 -11.18 -14.45
N GLU A 125 -1.52 -12.48 -14.36
CA GLU A 125 -0.80 -13.40 -13.48
C GLU A 125 0.33 -14.09 -14.26
N ILE A 126 1.57 -13.89 -13.83
CA ILE A 126 2.77 -14.51 -14.41
C ILE A 126 3.59 -15.11 -13.25
N ASP A 127 3.70 -16.44 -13.24
CA ASP A 127 4.35 -17.21 -12.17
C ASP A 127 3.78 -16.89 -10.77
N GLU A 128 4.60 -16.38 -9.86
CA GLU A 128 4.23 -15.98 -8.49
C GLU A 128 3.87 -14.49 -8.38
N TYR A 129 3.65 -13.81 -9.50
CA TYR A 129 3.40 -12.37 -9.54
C TYR A 129 2.11 -12.03 -10.26
N ILE A 130 1.44 -11.01 -9.73
CA ILE A 130 0.30 -10.35 -10.34
C ILE A 130 0.75 -8.96 -10.75
N TYR A 131 0.47 -8.57 -11.98
CA TYR A 131 0.73 -7.25 -12.53
C TYR A 131 -0.61 -6.58 -12.81
N VAL A 132 -0.85 -5.42 -12.20
CA VAL A 132 -2.05 -4.62 -12.43
C VAL A 132 -1.63 -3.34 -13.12
N THR A 133 -2.14 -3.13 -14.32
CA THR A 133 -1.85 -1.94 -15.12
C THR A 133 -3.02 -0.97 -15.08
N TYR A 134 -2.74 0.27 -14.68
CA TYR A 134 -3.73 1.35 -14.61
C TYR A 134 -3.24 2.59 -15.33
N VAL A 135 -4.07 3.12 -16.24
CA VAL A 135 -3.77 4.37 -16.93
C VAL A 135 -4.41 5.52 -16.17
N ILE A 136 -3.59 6.46 -15.73
CA ILE A 136 -4.07 7.72 -15.15
C ILE A 136 -4.17 8.72 -16.28
N GLU A 137 -5.37 9.22 -16.50
CA GLU A 137 -5.61 10.29 -17.47
C GLU A 137 -5.62 11.65 -16.80
N ASN A 138 -5.11 12.65 -17.51
CA ASN A 138 -5.19 14.06 -17.13
C ASN A 138 -4.71 14.30 -15.68
N ILE A 139 -3.41 14.09 -15.45
CA ILE A 139 -2.81 14.24 -14.13
C ILE A 139 -2.86 15.71 -13.71
N THR A 140 -3.49 15.98 -12.57
CA THR A 140 -3.64 17.33 -11.99
C THR A 140 -3.31 17.31 -10.50
N LYS A 141 -3.28 18.47 -9.84
CA LYS A 141 -3.01 18.55 -8.39
C LYS A 141 -4.03 17.79 -7.55
N ASP A 142 -5.25 17.62 -8.06
CA ASP A 142 -6.33 16.91 -7.37
C ASP A 142 -6.39 15.42 -7.78
N ASN A 143 -5.57 15.01 -8.75
CA ASN A 143 -5.57 13.67 -9.35
C ASN A 143 -4.12 13.19 -9.57
N ASN A 144 -3.35 13.07 -8.48
CA ASN A 144 -1.94 12.69 -8.55
C ASN A 144 -1.41 11.89 -7.36
N LEU A 145 -2.20 11.64 -6.32
CA LEU A 145 -1.79 10.86 -5.14
C LEU A 145 -2.77 9.71 -4.92
N TYR A 146 -2.26 8.48 -5.01
CA TYR A 146 -3.10 7.28 -4.99
C TYR A 146 -2.60 6.31 -3.93
N GLU A 147 -3.54 5.77 -3.17
CA GLU A 147 -3.32 4.67 -2.23
C GLU A 147 -3.86 3.37 -2.82
N VAL A 148 -3.07 2.30 -2.72
CA VAL A 148 -3.53 0.93 -2.94
C VAL A 148 -4.21 0.44 -1.67
N SER A 149 -5.53 0.25 -1.75
CA SER A 149 -6.36 0.05 -0.55
C SER A 149 -6.58 -1.43 -0.23
N LYS A 150 -7.14 -2.18 -1.17
CA LYS A 150 -7.53 -3.58 -1.02
C LYS A 150 -7.65 -4.26 -2.37
N TRP A 151 -7.77 -5.57 -2.37
CA TRP A 151 -8.07 -6.38 -3.57
C TRP A 151 -9.26 -7.29 -3.32
N THR A 152 -9.87 -7.79 -4.38
CA THR A 152 -10.93 -8.79 -4.30
C THR A 152 -10.53 -10.07 -5.01
N ASP A 153 -10.97 -11.20 -4.48
CA ASP A 153 -10.86 -12.48 -5.17
C ASP A 153 -12.05 -12.72 -6.11
N GLN A 154 -12.04 -13.86 -6.81
CA GLN A 154 -13.12 -14.23 -7.74
C GLN A 154 -14.48 -14.48 -7.08
N ASP A 155 -14.49 -14.82 -5.79
CA ASP A 155 -15.71 -15.00 -5.00
C ASP A 155 -16.25 -13.65 -4.49
N GLY A 156 -15.49 -12.56 -4.69
CA GLY A 156 -15.83 -11.20 -4.28
C GLY A 156 -15.50 -10.92 -2.82
N GLU A 157 -14.68 -11.75 -2.16
CA GLU A 157 -14.20 -11.46 -0.82
C GLU A 157 -13.13 -10.36 -0.86
N GLU A 158 -13.20 -9.44 0.09
CA GLU A 158 -12.26 -8.31 0.18
C GLU A 158 -11.07 -8.65 1.06
N HIS A 159 -9.87 -8.41 0.52
CA HIS A 159 -8.60 -8.67 1.17
C HIS A 159 -7.80 -7.38 1.29
N TYR A 160 -7.42 -7.05 2.52
CA TYR A 160 -6.68 -5.83 2.82
C TYR A 160 -5.18 -6.11 2.84
N PHE A 161 -4.39 -5.23 2.22
CA PHE A 161 -2.95 -5.27 2.34
C PHE A 161 -2.55 -4.95 3.79
N SER A 162 -1.60 -5.69 4.36
CA SER A 162 -1.28 -5.52 5.78
C SER A 162 -0.63 -4.16 6.06
N SER A 163 -0.84 -3.69 7.28
CA SER A 163 -0.14 -2.54 7.86
C SER A 163 0.80 -2.94 9.01
N GLN A 164 0.92 -4.23 9.34
CA GLN A 164 1.60 -4.69 10.56
C GLN A 164 2.52 -5.90 10.34
N GLY A 165 3.82 -5.73 10.56
CA GLY A 165 4.85 -6.77 10.37
C GLY A 165 6.22 -6.32 9.85
N SER A 166 6.34 -5.16 9.18
CA SER A 166 7.56 -4.56 8.64
C SER A 166 7.60 -3.08 9.05
N ASN A 167 8.80 -2.50 9.17
CA ASN A 167 8.90 -1.06 9.44
C ASN A 167 8.63 -0.22 8.19
N THR A 168 8.43 -0.82 7.02
CA THR A 168 8.29 -0.08 5.74
C THR A 168 7.40 -0.84 4.75
N TYR A 169 6.43 -0.15 4.15
CA TYR A 169 5.47 -0.71 3.19
C TYR A 169 5.22 0.22 2.01
N ILE A 170 5.09 -0.35 0.81
CA ILE A 170 4.58 0.39 -0.34
C ILE A 170 3.08 0.62 -0.11
N ARG A 171 2.68 1.88 -0.02
CA ARG A 171 1.31 2.30 0.23
C ARG A 171 0.58 2.69 -1.05
N GLY A 172 1.33 3.10 -2.06
CA GLY A 172 0.79 3.61 -3.30
C GLY A 172 1.83 4.47 -3.99
N PHE A 173 1.37 5.50 -4.70
CA PHE A 173 2.24 6.27 -5.56
C PHE A 173 1.79 7.73 -5.68
N TYR A 174 2.75 8.61 -5.99
CA TYR A 174 2.56 10.05 -6.05
C TYR A 174 3.25 10.66 -7.27
N LEU A 175 2.49 11.41 -8.07
CA LEU A 175 2.97 12.08 -9.27
C LEU A 175 3.19 13.55 -8.97
N THR A 176 4.44 13.95 -8.79
CA THR A 176 4.79 15.36 -8.64
C THR A 176 4.67 16.03 -9.98
N LEU A 177 3.95 17.15 -10.03
CA LEU A 177 3.84 17.92 -11.26
C LEU A 177 5.08 18.78 -11.43
N ASN A 178 5.72 18.69 -12.60
CA ASN A 178 6.68 19.68 -13.05
C ASN A 178 5.97 21.03 -13.06
N SER A 179 6.24 21.85 -12.05
CA SER A 179 5.93 23.26 -12.12
C SER A 179 6.81 23.84 -13.21
N GLN A 180 6.27 23.95 -14.43
CA GLN A 180 6.79 24.96 -15.33
C GLN A 180 6.75 26.27 -14.54
N ILE A 181 7.94 26.76 -14.19
CA ILE A 181 8.15 28.13 -13.77
C ILE A 181 7.58 28.93 -14.94
N ILE A 182 6.35 29.42 -14.80
CA ILE A 182 5.84 30.45 -15.70
C ILE A 182 6.84 31.61 -15.51
N PRO A 183 7.66 31.97 -16.51
CA PRO A 183 8.50 33.13 -16.37
C PRO A 183 7.58 34.34 -16.42
N SER A 184 7.41 34.95 -15.25
CA SER A 184 6.89 36.30 -14.94
C SER A 184 5.55 36.70 -15.55
#